data_AF-A0A6G6X8V4-F1
#
_entry.id   AF-A0A6G6X8V4-F1
#
_cell.length_a   1.000
_cell.length_b   1.000
_cell.length_c   1.000
_cell.angle_alpha   90.00
_cell.angle_beta   90.00
_cell.angle_gamma   90.00
#
_symmetry.space_group_name_H-M   'P 1'
#
loop_
_entity.id
_entity.type
_entity.pdbx_description
1 polymer ?
#
loop_
_entity_poly.entity_id
_entity_poly.type
_entity_poly.pdbx_seq_one_letter_code
_entity_poly.pdbx_strand_id
1 'polypeptide(L)'
;MAEQPEFTARRLLALQATAPDPRASVQALVALRSVLAVLIFIHGLHRAFAGELGLGVGLFGEWLGTQGLPFGYAVALAVTLIELVGPPLILAGRLVAPLALLHAAILAVGMVMVHLPFGWFVVGAGRNGMEYSVLLITGLLCLAWTHRPARA
;
A
#
# COMPACT_ATOMS: atom_id res chain seq x y z
N MET A 1 -5.18 -15.42 -40.74
CA MET A 1 -6.26 -16.36 -40.37
C MET A 1 -7.15 -15.62 -39.40
N ALA A 2 -8.29 -15.07 -39.84
CA ALA A 2 -9.18 -14.29 -38.98
C ALA A 2 -9.93 -15.24 -38.02
N GLU A 3 -9.89 -14.99 -36.71
CA GLU A 3 -10.73 -15.72 -35.76
C GLU A 3 -12.21 -15.54 -36.15
N GLN A 4 -12.97 -16.62 -36.12
CA GLN A 4 -14.38 -16.59 -36.49
C GLN A 4 -15.20 -15.82 -35.43
N PRO A 5 -16.07 -14.88 -35.83
CA PRO A 5 -16.78 -13.97 -34.92
C PRO A 5 -17.64 -14.67 -33.85
N GLU A 6 -18.08 -15.90 -34.11
CA GLU A 6 -18.82 -16.73 -33.16
C GLU A 6 -17.96 -17.19 -31.96
N PHE A 7 -16.67 -17.48 -32.18
CA PHE A 7 -15.73 -17.82 -31.11
C PHE A 7 -15.52 -16.63 -30.17
N THR A 8 -15.36 -15.43 -30.73
CA THR A 8 -15.22 -14.19 -29.95
C THR A 8 -16.48 -13.88 -29.13
N ALA A 9 -17.67 -14.03 -29.71
CA ALA A 9 -18.94 -13.78 -29.01
C ALA A 9 -19.17 -14.75 -27.85
N ARG A 10 -18.93 -16.06 -28.06
CA ARG A 10 -19.04 -17.07 -27.00
C ARG A 10 -18.04 -16.83 -25.87
N ARG A 11 -16.82 -16.40 -26.19
CA ARG A 11 -15.78 -16.07 -25.20
C ARG A 11 -16.13 -14.83 -24.38
N LEU A 12 -16.69 -13.79 -25.00
CA LEU A 12 -17.17 -12.59 -24.29
C LEU A 12 -18.35 -12.90 -23.35
N LEU A 13 -19.32 -13.69 -23.81
CA LEU A 13 -20.44 -14.14 -22.98
C LEU A 13 -19.99 -15.00 -21.80
N ALA A 14 -19.02 -15.91 -22.02
CA ALA A 14 -18.44 -16.71 -20.95
C ALA A 14 -17.69 -15.86 -19.91
N LEU A 15 -16.93 -14.85 -20.34
CA LEU A 15 -16.26 -13.90 -19.44
C LEU A 15 -17.27 -13.07 -18.62
N GLN A 16 -18.37 -12.63 -19.25
CA GLN A 16 -19.45 -11.90 -18.58
C GLN A 16 -20.20 -12.77 -17.57
N ALA A 17 -20.43 -14.05 -17.87
CA ALA A 17 -21.10 -14.99 -16.97
C ALA A 17 -20.32 -15.26 -15.67
N THR A 18 -18.99 -15.09 -15.71
CA THR A 18 -18.11 -15.23 -14.53
C THR A 18 -17.77 -13.91 -13.85
N ALA A 19 -18.23 -12.77 -14.39
CA ALA A 19 -17.89 -11.46 -13.84
C ALA A 19 -18.60 -11.25 -12.49
N PRO A 20 -17.89 -10.75 -11.46
CA PRO A 20 -18.52 -10.42 -10.18
C PRO A 20 -19.53 -9.28 -10.35
N ASP A 21 -20.55 -9.26 -9.49
CA ASP A 21 -21.52 -8.15 -9.43
C ASP A 21 -20.79 -6.80 -9.28
N PRO A 22 -21.09 -5.78 -10.11
CA PRO A 22 -20.46 -4.47 -10.01
C PRO A 22 -20.59 -3.82 -8.62
N ARG A 23 -21.73 -3.99 -7.93
CA ARG A 23 -21.90 -3.41 -6.58
C ARG A 23 -21.01 -4.12 -5.57
N ALA A 24 -20.99 -5.45 -5.58
CA ALA A 24 -20.09 -6.25 -4.76
C ALA A 24 -18.61 -5.89 -5.03
N SER A 25 -18.23 -5.67 -6.29
CA SER A 25 -16.86 -5.28 -6.68
C SER A 25 -16.47 -3.92 -6.09
N VAL A 26 -17.37 -2.94 -6.15
CA VAL A 26 -17.17 -1.61 -5.52
C VAL A 26 -17.04 -1.73 -4.00
N GLN A 27 -17.91 -2.52 -3.37
CA GLN A 27 -17.85 -2.75 -1.92
C GLN A 27 -16.54 -3.42 -1.49
N ALA A 28 -16.07 -4.42 -2.24
CA ALA A 28 -14.80 -5.09 -1.99
C ALA A 28 -13.61 -4.11 -2.12
N LEU A 29 -13.61 -3.24 -3.13
CA LEU A 29 -12.58 -2.21 -3.28
C LEU A 29 -12.62 -1.17 -2.17
N VAL A 30 -13.80 -0.77 -1.70
CA VAL A 30 -13.93 0.13 -0.54
C VAL A 30 -13.40 -0.54 0.72
N ALA A 31 -13.71 -1.82 0.94
CA ALA A 31 -13.17 -2.57 2.08
C ALA A 31 -11.64 -2.68 2.02
N LEU A 32 -11.08 -3.04 0.86
CA LEU A 32 -9.63 -3.12 0.65
C LEU A 32 -8.96 -1.75 0.89
N ARG A 33 -9.52 -0.68 0.33
CA ARG A 33 -9.05 0.69 0.55
C ARG A 33 -9.01 1.04 2.03
N SER A 34 -10.08 0.72 2.76
CA SER A 34 -10.18 1.00 4.19
C SER A 34 -9.15 0.22 5.01
N VAL A 35 -8.96 -1.06 4.72
CA VAL A 35 -7.96 -1.89 5.40
C VAL A 35 -6.55 -1.36 5.14
N LEU A 36 -6.17 -1.10 3.88
CA LEU A 36 -4.86 -0.55 3.54
C LEU A 36 -4.60 0.79 4.26
N ALA A 37 -5.58 1.69 4.25
CA ALA A 37 -5.48 2.98 4.93
C ALA A 37 -5.28 2.81 6.44
N VAL A 38 -6.08 1.98 7.11
CA VAL A 38 -5.95 1.75 8.56
C VAL A 38 -4.59 1.14 8.91
N LEU A 39 -4.12 0.15 8.14
CA LEU A 39 -2.83 -0.50 8.39
C LEU A 39 -1.69 0.51 8.31
N ILE A 40 -1.69 1.38 7.30
CA ILE A 40 -0.68 2.45 7.18
C ILE A 40 -0.82 3.46 8.32
N PHE A 41 -2.04 3.90 8.62
CA PHE A 41 -2.30 4.89 9.66
C PHE A 41 -1.75 4.47 11.03
N ILE A 42 -1.93 3.20 11.38
CA ILE A 42 -1.43 2.66 12.66
C ILE A 42 0.10 2.74 12.73
N HIS A 43 0.84 2.65 11.62
CA HIS A 43 2.31 2.80 11.64
C HIS A 43 2.71 4.23 11.98
N GLY A 44 2.08 5.22 11.32
CA GLY A 44 2.31 6.64 11.62
C GLY A 44 1.90 6.99 13.04
N LEU A 45 0.73 6.51 13.47
CA LEU A 45 0.20 6.72 14.83
C LEU A 45 1.12 6.12 15.89
N HIS A 46 1.56 4.88 15.68
CA HIS A 46 2.51 4.23 16.58
C HIS A 46 3.80 5.04 16.67
N ARG A 47 4.38 5.44 15.53
CA ARG A 47 5.63 6.22 15.52
C ARG A 47 5.48 7.59 16.19
N ALA A 48 4.33 8.24 16.05
CA ALA A 48 4.08 9.55 16.61
C ALA A 48 3.74 9.54 18.12
N PHE A 49 3.02 8.52 18.61
CA PHE A 49 2.43 8.57 19.95
C PHE A 49 2.67 7.34 20.82
N ALA A 50 2.95 6.16 20.24
CA ALA A 50 3.05 4.91 21.01
C ALA A 50 4.46 4.32 21.07
N GLY A 51 5.37 4.70 20.16
CA GLY A 51 6.75 4.25 20.18
C GLY A 51 7.48 4.83 21.40
N GLU A 52 8.13 3.97 22.19
CA GLU A 52 8.99 4.30 23.35
C GLU A 52 8.66 5.66 24.02
N LEU A 53 7.43 5.81 24.54
CA LEU A 53 6.94 7.03 25.23
C LEU A 53 6.98 8.34 24.40
N GLY A 54 6.70 8.30 23.10
CA GLY A 54 6.59 9.49 22.24
C GLY A 54 7.88 9.91 21.54
N LEU A 55 8.94 9.10 21.64
CA LEU A 55 10.24 9.35 20.99
C LEU A 55 10.39 8.64 19.64
N GLY A 56 9.35 7.96 19.14
CA GLY A 56 9.42 7.08 17.97
C GLY A 56 9.94 7.75 16.70
N VAL A 57 9.62 9.03 16.46
CA VAL A 57 10.17 9.79 15.32
C VAL A 57 11.68 10.00 15.45
N GLY A 58 12.14 10.35 16.65
CA GLY A 58 13.55 10.57 16.96
C GLY A 58 14.38 9.31 16.76
N LEU A 59 13.99 8.22 17.43
CA LEU A 59 14.67 6.93 17.36
C LEU A 59 14.71 6.35 15.94
N PHE A 60 13.59 6.46 15.21
CA PHE A 60 13.57 6.04 13.81
C PHE A 60 14.50 6.91 12.95
N GLY A 61 14.54 8.22 13.20
CA GLY A 61 15.44 9.13 12.52
C GLY A 61 16.92 8.84 12.77
N GLU A 62 17.30 8.55 14.02
CA GLU A 62 18.66 8.13 14.38
C GLU A 62 19.02 6.82 13.67
N TRP A 63 18.12 5.84 13.70
CA TRP A 63 18.31 4.58 12.98
C TRP A 63 18.52 4.80 11.49
N LEU A 64 17.70 5.65 10.83
CA LEU A 64 17.90 6.00 9.41
C LEU A 64 19.30 6.59 9.14
N GLY A 65 19.83 7.40 10.08
CA GLY A 65 21.20 7.89 10.03
C GLY A 65 22.24 6.77 10.04
N THR A 66 22.04 5.74 10.87
CA THR A 66 22.94 4.55 10.88
C THR A 66 22.90 3.76 9.57
N GLN A 67 21.80 3.84 8.82
CA GLN A 67 21.66 3.22 7.49
C GLN A 67 22.26 4.08 6.36
N GLY A 68 22.86 5.23 6.70
CA GLY A 68 23.49 6.13 5.73
C GLY A 68 22.53 7.13 5.07
N LEU A 69 21.27 7.26 5.53
CA LEU A 69 20.37 8.28 5.01
C LEU A 69 20.66 9.63 5.68
N PRO A 70 20.91 10.69 4.89
CA PRO A 70 21.09 12.03 5.44
C PRO A 70 19.75 12.55 5.99
N PHE A 71 19.82 13.44 6.98
CA PHE A 71 18.65 14.10 7.58
C PHE A 71 17.62 13.11 8.16
N GLY A 72 18.08 12.02 8.78
CA GLY A 72 17.21 10.92 9.25
C GLY A 72 15.99 11.38 10.06
N TYR A 73 16.13 12.33 10.99
CA TYR A 73 14.99 12.91 11.72
C TYR A 73 13.95 13.57 10.80
N ALA A 74 14.39 14.36 9.82
CA ALA A 74 13.49 15.05 8.89
C ALA A 74 12.74 14.04 8.00
N VAL A 75 13.44 12.99 7.54
CA VAL A 75 12.83 11.89 6.78
C VAL A 75 11.81 11.13 7.64
N ALA A 76 12.17 10.77 8.88
CA ALA A 76 11.29 10.09 9.82
C ALA A 76 10.02 10.90 10.09
N LEU A 77 10.16 12.21 10.32
CA LEU A 77 9.04 13.13 10.52
C LEU A 77 8.15 13.21 9.28
N ALA A 78 8.74 13.37 8.10
CA ALA A 78 8.00 13.46 6.84
C ALA A 78 7.18 12.19 6.58
N VAL A 79 7.79 11.00 6.71
CA VAL A 79 7.08 9.72 6.56
C VAL A 79 5.95 9.61 7.58
N THR A 80 6.19 9.98 8.83
CA THR A 80 5.17 9.92 9.89
C THR A 80 3.97 10.81 9.58
N LEU A 81 4.20 12.04 9.13
CA LEU A 81 3.13 12.96 8.75
C LEU A 81 2.35 12.45 7.53
N ILE A 82 3.05 11.87 6.55
CA ILE A 82 2.41 11.24 5.38
C ILE A 82 1.52 10.07 5.82
N GLU A 83 2.01 9.20 6.71
CA GLU A 83 1.27 8.05 7.25
C GLU A 83 0.11 8.47 8.17
N LEU A 84 0.15 9.66 8.79
CA LEU A 84 -0.94 10.19 9.60
C LEU A 84 -2.02 10.90 8.77
N VAL A 85 -1.63 11.67 7.75
CA VAL A 85 -2.54 12.54 6.98
C VAL A 85 -3.07 11.83 5.73
N GLY A 86 -2.21 11.07 5.05
CA GLY A 86 -2.55 10.40 3.80
C GLY A 86 -3.67 9.38 3.92
N PRO A 87 -3.65 8.44 4.90
CA PRO A 87 -4.72 7.46 5.03
C PRO A 87 -6.11 8.03 5.32
N PRO A 88 -6.30 9.05 6.20
CA PRO A 88 -7.58 9.74 6.31
C PRO A 88 -8.09 10.33 4.99
N LEU A 89 -7.20 10.90 4.17
CA LEU A 89 -7.58 11.39 2.84
C LEU A 89 -7.99 10.24 1.90
N ILE A 90 -7.25 9.13 1.91
CA ILE A 90 -7.59 7.91 1.16
C ILE A 90 -8.98 7.38 1.58
N LEU A 91 -9.27 7.32 2.89
CA LEU A 91 -10.59 6.92 3.43
C LEU A 91 -11.71 7.85 2.94
N ALA A 92 -11.45 9.17 2.95
CA ALA A 92 -12.36 10.18 2.42
C ALA A 92 -12.50 10.16 0.89
N GLY A 93 -11.77 9.28 0.19
CA GLY A 93 -11.77 9.21 -1.28
C GLY A 93 -11.07 10.38 -1.97
N ARG A 94 -10.19 11.10 -1.26
CA ARG A 94 -9.46 12.25 -1.79
C ARG A 94 -8.02 11.87 -2.08
N LEU A 95 -7.51 12.34 -3.22
CA LEU A 95 -6.12 12.12 -3.64
C LEU A 95 -5.70 10.63 -3.60
N VAL A 96 -6.64 9.71 -3.80
CA VAL A 96 -6.43 8.27 -3.58
C VAL A 96 -5.27 7.74 -4.41
N ALA A 97 -5.24 8.02 -5.71
CA ALA A 97 -4.18 7.54 -6.59
C ALA A 97 -2.79 8.08 -6.24
N PRO A 98 -2.55 9.40 -6.15
CA PRO A 98 -1.21 9.91 -5.81
C PRO A 98 -0.77 9.51 -4.40
N LEU A 99 -1.67 9.48 -3.41
CA LEU A 99 -1.32 9.04 -2.06
C LEU A 99 -1.04 7.53 -2.00
N ALA A 100 -1.77 6.69 -2.72
CA ALA A 100 -1.49 5.27 -2.76
C ALA A 100 -0.13 4.98 -3.41
N LEU A 101 0.23 5.69 -4.48
CA LEU A 101 1.57 5.61 -5.09
C LEU A 101 2.67 6.07 -4.13
N LEU A 102 2.45 7.19 -3.41
CA LEU A 102 3.40 7.69 -2.43
C LEU A 102 3.64 6.67 -1.31
N HIS A 103 2.59 6.08 -0.75
CA HIS A 103 2.73 5.04 0.28
C HIS A 103 3.36 3.76 -0.27
N ALA A 104 3.07 3.37 -1.51
CA ALA A 104 3.72 2.24 -2.15
C ALA A 104 5.25 2.46 -2.26
N ALA A 105 5.68 3.68 -2.60
CA ALA A 105 7.10 4.03 -2.64
C ALA A 105 7.75 3.99 -1.24
N ILE A 106 7.10 4.55 -0.22
CA ILE A 106 7.57 4.49 1.18
C ILE A 106 7.71 3.04 1.64
N LEU A 107 6.69 2.22 1.42
CA LEU A 107 6.70 0.80 1.79
C LEU A 107 7.73 0.01 0.99
N ALA A 108 8.00 0.34 -0.26
CA ALA A 108 9.05 -0.31 -1.05
C ALA A 108 10.44 -0.03 -0.47
N VAL A 109 10.72 1.21 -0.03
CA VAL A 109 11.96 1.55 0.67
C VAL A 109 12.06 0.79 1.99
N GLY A 110 10.99 0.81 2.80
CA GLY A 110 10.93 0.05 4.06
C GLY A 110 11.10 -1.46 3.85
N MET A 111 10.51 -2.02 2.79
CA MET A 111 10.69 -3.42 2.40
C MET A 111 12.16 -3.73 2.16
N VAL A 112 12.84 -2.96 1.32
CA VAL A 112 14.24 -3.20 0.96
C VAL A 112 15.18 -3.03 2.16
N MET A 113 14.98 -1.97 2.95
CA MET A 113 15.87 -1.67 4.08
C MET A 113 15.62 -2.55 5.30
N VAL A 114 14.36 -2.89 5.58
CA VAL A 114 13.96 -3.53 6.85
C VAL A 114 13.63 -4.99 6.67
N HIS A 115 12.84 -5.36 5.65
CA HIS A 115 12.23 -6.69 5.58
C HIS A 115 12.99 -7.67 4.69
N LEU A 116 13.52 -7.21 3.56
CA LEU A 116 14.30 -8.01 2.62
C LEU A 116 15.51 -8.72 3.29
N PRO A 117 16.25 -8.11 4.23
CA PRO A 117 17.33 -8.79 4.94
C PRO A 117 16.89 -10.03 5.74
N PHE A 118 15.61 -10.12 6.12
CA PHE A 118 15.05 -11.29 6.82
C PHE A 118 14.44 -12.34 5.87
N GLY A 119 14.53 -12.12 4.56
CA GLY A 119 14.00 -13.03 3.55
C GLY A 119 12.50 -12.86 3.28
N TRP A 120 11.83 -13.95 2.89
CA TRP A 120 10.45 -13.88 2.40
C TRP A 120 9.39 -13.93 3.51
N PHE A 121 9.49 -14.88 4.44
CA PHE A 121 8.39 -15.26 5.34
C PHE A 121 8.27 -14.35 6.58
N VAL A 122 7.06 -13.93 6.94
CA VAL A 122 6.77 -13.25 8.22
C VAL A 122 6.56 -14.22 9.39
N VAL A 123 6.24 -15.49 9.12
CA VAL A 123 6.09 -16.55 10.12
C VAL A 123 6.45 -17.93 9.56
N GLY A 124 6.84 -18.88 10.42
CA GLY A 124 7.15 -20.25 10.04
C GLY A 124 8.61 -20.40 9.61
N ALA A 125 8.86 -20.45 8.30
CA ALA A 125 10.21 -20.59 7.73
C ALA A 125 11.09 -19.34 7.90
N GLY A 126 10.55 -18.26 8.47
CA GLY A 126 11.24 -17.02 8.77
C GLY A 126 10.41 -16.13 9.71
N ARG A 127 10.91 -14.92 9.95
CA ARG A 127 10.22 -13.88 10.70
C ARG A 127 10.59 -12.51 10.15
N ASN A 128 9.65 -11.57 10.16
CA ASN A 128 9.83 -10.19 9.66
C ASN A 128 10.19 -10.08 8.16
N GLY A 129 9.98 -11.13 7.37
CA GLY A 129 10.24 -11.11 5.93
C GLY A 129 9.29 -10.20 5.14
N MET A 130 9.52 -10.13 3.83
CA MET A 130 8.91 -9.14 2.94
C MET A 130 7.52 -9.50 2.37
N GLU A 131 6.97 -10.69 2.62
CA GLU A 131 5.69 -11.11 2.01
C GLU A 131 4.54 -10.14 2.31
N TYR A 132 4.48 -9.60 3.53
CA TYR A 132 3.47 -8.63 3.92
C TYR A 132 3.68 -7.27 3.23
N SER A 133 4.93 -6.85 3.03
CA SER A 133 5.25 -5.64 2.27
C SER A 133 4.77 -5.76 0.82
N VAL A 134 5.03 -6.91 0.18
CA VAL A 134 4.59 -7.19 -1.19
C VAL A 134 3.07 -7.11 -1.31
N LEU A 135 2.33 -7.66 -0.35
CA LEU A 135 0.88 -7.59 -0.31
C LEU A 135 0.38 -6.14 -0.21
N LEU A 136 0.91 -5.34 0.72
CA LEU A 136 0.49 -3.95 0.91
C LEU A 136 0.81 -3.09 -0.32
N ILE A 137 2.02 -3.21 -0.87
CA ILE A 137 2.44 -2.48 -2.07
C ILE A 137 1.52 -2.84 -3.25
N THR A 138 1.26 -4.12 -3.47
CA THR A 138 0.37 -4.57 -4.55
C THR A 138 -1.05 -4.02 -4.36
N GLY A 139 -1.59 -4.07 -3.14
CA GLY A 139 -2.90 -3.50 -2.82
C GLY A 139 -2.98 -2.00 -3.11
N LEU A 140 -1.94 -1.24 -2.75
CA LEU A 140 -1.86 0.19 -3.02
C LEU A 140 -1.75 0.49 -4.53
N LEU A 141 -1.00 -0.31 -5.28
CA LEU A 141 -0.90 -0.16 -6.73
C LEU A 141 -2.25 -0.44 -7.42
N CYS A 142 -2.99 -1.46 -6.98
CA CYS A 142 -4.36 -1.72 -7.43
C CYS A 142 -5.29 -0.55 -7.10
N LEU A 143 -5.18 0.00 -5.89
CA LEU A 143 -5.96 1.17 -5.47
C LEU A 143 -5.64 2.41 -6.32
N ALA A 144 -4.37 2.65 -6.61
CA ALA A 144 -3.94 3.73 -7.49
C ALA A 144 -4.48 3.56 -8.91
N TRP A 145 -4.41 2.34 -9.45
CA TRP A 145 -4.90 2.02 -10.78
C TRP A 145 -6.40 2.27 -10.93
N THR A 146 -7.19 1.83 -9.96
CA THR A 146 -8.65 1.99 -9.96
C THR A 146 -9.11 3.44 -9.81
N HIS A 147 -8.26 4.32 -9.26
CA HIS A 147 -8.56 5.75 -9.05
C HIS A 147 -7.81 6.67 -10.02
N ARG A 148 -7.28 6.13 -11.12
CA ARG A 148 -6.65 6.96 -12.17
C ARG A 148 -7.69 7.92 -12.77
N PRO A 149 -7.31 9.17 -13.10
CA PRO A 149 -8.21 10.07 -13.80
C PRO A 149 -8.67 9.40 -15.11
N ALA A 150 -9.96 9.52 -15.43
CA ALA A 150 -10.48 9.06 -16.70
C ALA A 150 -9.70 9.76 -17.83
N ARG A 151 -9.29 9.00 -18.85
CA ARG A 151 -8.73 9.60 -20.06
C ARG A 151 -9.86 10.40 -20.70
N ALA A 152 -9.73 11.72 -20.72
CA ALA A 152 -10.62 12.62 -21.46
C ALA A 152 -10.41 12.43 -22.97
#